data_AF-A0A2W4JM21-F1
#
_entry.id   AF-A0A2W4JM21-F1
#
_cell.length_a   1.000
_cell.length_b   1.000
_cell.length_c   1.000
_cell.angle_alpha   90.00
_cell.angle_beta   90.00
_cell.angle_gamma   90.00
#
_symmetry.space_group_name_H-M   'P 1'
#
loop_
_entity.id
_entity.type
_entity.pdbx_description
1 polymer ?
#
loop_
_entity_poly.entity_id
_entity_poly.type
_entity_poly.pdbx_seq_one_letter_code
_entity_poly.pdbx_strand_id
1 'polypeptide(L)'
;MKTSSLVSSIVNALLTALAGRVTLVLKTEYNNAKEEVRVKAKHLSIGIASLAIATAFAFLVLIALVLAAFLALTEIWAPWLAALVVAGGTAFFALVFGIIGAVKVNKNKNLMPEKAINNVKAYIGK
;
A
#
# COMPACT_ATOMS: atom_id res chain seq x y z
N MET A 1 -14.48 61.79 23.84
CA MET A 1 -13.40 61.09 23.12
C MET A 1 -13.16 59.71 23.78
N LYS A 2 -13.99 58.70 23.51
CA LYS A 2 -13.89 57.35 24.12
C LYS A 2 -14.35 56.20 23.22
N THR A 3 -14.72 56.51 21.96
CA THR A 3 -15.33 55.57 21.02
C THR A 3 -14.30 54.73 20.24
N SER A 4 -13.08 55.25 20.03
CA SER A 4 -12.02 54.54 19.31
C SER A 4 -11.48 53.31 20.05
N SER A 5 -11.44 53.34 21.40
CA SER A 5 -10.96 52.19 22.18
C SER A 5 -11.92 51.01 22.11
N LEU A 6 -13.24 51.23 22.19
CA LEU A 6 -14.26 50.19 22.11
C LEU A 6 -14.26 49.47 20.75
N VAL A 7 -14.10 50.22 19.66
CA VAL A 7 -14.02 49.67 18.30
C VAL A 7 -12.77 48.80 18.15
N SER A 8 -11.61 49.25 18.63
CA SER A 8 -10.37 48.46 18.58
C SER A 8 -10.47 47.15 19.37
N SER A 9 -11.15 47.15 20.53
CA SER A 9 -11.35 45.97 21.36
C SER A 9 -12.24 44.93 20.67
N ILE A 10 -13.28 45.37 19.97
CA ILE A 10 -14.18 44.47 19.20
C ILE A 10 -13.42 43.86 18.02
N VAL A 11 -12.63 44.66 17.29
CA VAL A 11 -11.79 44.17 16.18
C VAL A 11 -10.77 43.15 16.68
N ASN A 12 -10.08 43.44 17.78
CA ASN A 12 -9.13 42.51 18.39
C ASN A 12 -9.81 41.22 18.88
N ALA A 13 -11.01 41.32 19.46
CA ALA A 13 -11.78 40.16 19.91
C ALA A 13 -12.22 39.27 18.74
N LEU A 14 -12.66 39.87 17.61
CA LEU A 14 -13.03 39.15 16.40
C LEU A 14 -11.81 38.48 15.73
N LEU A 15 -10.68 39.19 15.65
CA LEU A 15 -9.42 38.62 15.15
C LEU A 15 -8.99 37.43 16.00
N THR A 16 -9.05 37.56 17.32
CA THR A 16 -8.70 36.48 18.26
C THR A 16 -9.65 35.29 18.15
N ALA A 17 -10.97 35.54 18.01
CA ALA A 17 -11.96 34.49 17.83
C ALA A 17 -11.81 33.77 16.48
N LEU A 18 -11.50 34.49 15.39
CA LEU A 18 -11.25 33.91 14.07
C LEU A 18 -9.97 33.08 14.07
N ALA A 19 -8.88 33.61 14.64
CA ALA A 19 -7.63 32.89 14.82
C ALA A 19 -7.82 31.61 15.65
N GLY A 20 -8.62 31.68 16.72
CA GLY A 20 -8.99 30.53 17.54
C GLY A 20 -9.77 29.47 16.74
N ARG A 21 -10.74 29.87 15.91
CA ARG A 21 -11.53 28.95 15.07
C ARG A 21 -10.67 28.27 14.00
N VAL A 22 -9.79 29.01 13.32
CA VAL A 22 -8.87 28.44 12.32
C VAL A 22 -7.96 27.40 12.98
N THR A 23 -7.40 27.71 14.15
CA THR A 23 -6.56 26.79 14.92
C THR A 23 -7.33 25.53 15.34
N LEU A 24 -8.58 25.68 15.77
CA LEU A 24 -9.44 24.56 16.14
C LEU A 24 -9.71 23.63 14.93
N VAL A 25 -10.08 24.20 13.79
CA VAL A 25 -10.37 23.45 12.56
C VAL A 25 -9.12 22.70 12.09
N LEU A 26 -7.96 23.35 12.05
CA LEU A 26 -6.71 22.70 11.68
C LEU A 26 -6.38 21.52 12.60
N LYS A 27 -6.56 21.69 13.90
CA LYS A 27 -6.29 20.63 14.88
C LYS A 27 -7.27 19.46 14.75
N THR A 28 -8.56 19.74 14.53
CA THR A 28 -9.57 18.72 14.28
C THR A 28 -9.27 17.96 13.01
N GLU A 29 -8.95 18.65 11.91
CA GLU A 29 -8.72 18.00 10.63
C GLU A 29 -7.42 17.20 10.60
N TYR A 30 -6.40 17.67 11.32
CA TYR A 30 -5.19 16.88 11.57
C TYR A 30 -5.51 15.58 12.34
N ASN A 31 -6.32 15.66 13.39
CA ASN A 31 -6.72 14.48 14.16
C ASN A 31 -7.57 13.52 13.33
N ASN A 32 -8.50 14.04 12.50
CA ASN A 32 -9.31 13.24 11.59
C ASN A 32 -8.43 12.52 10.56
N ALA A 33 -7.52 13.25 9.90
CA ALA A 33 -6.60 12.69 8.92
C ALA A 33 -5.68 11.62 9.56
N LYS A 34 -5.22 11.86 10.80
CA LYS A 34 -4.41 10.90 11.55
C LYS A 34 -5.17 9.60 11.82
N GLU A 35 -6.41 9.68 12.27
CA GLU A 35 -7.23 8.49 12.51
C GLU A 35 -7.59 7.77 11.21
N GLU A 36 -7.90 8.49 10.14
CA GLU A 36 -8.17 7.89 8.83
C GLU A 36 -6.94 7.13 8.30
N VAL A 37 -5.74 7.73 8.37
CA VAL A 37 -4.49 7.06 8.00
C VAL A 37 -4.25 5.84 8.89
N ARG A 38 -4.53 5.91 10.19
CA ARG A 38 -4.37 4.79 11.11
C ARG A 38 -5.31 3.63 10.77
N VAL A 39 -6.57 3.92 10.49
CA VAL A 39 -7.57 2.91 10.09
C VAL A 39 -7.17 2.28 8.75
N LYS A 40 -6.84 3.10 7.74
CA LYS A 40 -6.37 2.62 6.44
C LYS A 40 -5.09 1.77 6.57
N ALA A 41 -4.13 2.21 7.38
CA ALA A 41 -2.89 1.48 7.64
C ALA A 41 -3.15 0.14 8.33
N LYS A 42 -4.10 0.07 9.28
CA LYS A 42 -4.48 -1.17 9.96
C LYS A 42 -5.14 -2.17 9.01
N HIS A 43 -6.05 -1.73 8.15
CA HIS A 43 -6.66 -2.63 7.16
C HIS A 43 -5.64 -3.12 6.14
N LEU A 44 -4.76 -2.23 5.68
CA LEU A 44 -3.67 -2.59 4.78
C LEU A 44 -2.70 -3.58 5.42
N SER A 45 -2.34 -3.39 6.70
CA SER A 45 -1.41 -4.28 7.39
C SER A 45 -1.99 -5.68 7.61
N ILE A 46 -3.29 -5.79 7.94
CA ILE A 46 -3.98 -7.09 8.02
C ILE A 46 -3.98 -7.78 6.66
N GLY A 47 -4.24 -7.03 5.58
CA GLY A 47 -4.20 -7.57 4.22
C GLY A 47 -2.80 -8.05 3.81
N ILE A 48 -1.75 -7.30 4.15
CA ILE A 48 -0.36 -7.71 3.87
C ILE A 48 0.02 -8.93 4.72
N ALA A 49 -0.37 -8.98 5.99
CA ALA A 49 -0.09 -10.10 6.88
C ALA A 49 -0.77 -11.39 6.39
N SER A 50 -2.04 -11.32 5.98
CA SER A 50 -2.75 -12.49 5.47
C SER A 50 -2.15 -13.00 4.15
N LEU A 51 -1.73 -12.11 3.26
CA LEU A 51 -1.01 -12.48 2.04
C LEU A 51 0.35 -13.14 2.34
N ALA A 52 1.08 -12.65 3.34
CA ALA A 52 2.34 -13.28 3.75
C ALA A 52 2.12 -14.72 4.25
N ILE A 53 1.11 -14.93 5.09
CA ILE A 53 0.75 -16.27 5.60
C ILE A 53 0.30 -17.17 4.44
N ALA A 54 -0.61 -16.70 3.57
CA ALA A 54 -1.08 -17.47 2.43
C ALA A 54 0.07 -17.86 1.49
N THR A 55 1.00 -16.94 1.24
CA THR A 55 2.19 -17.20 0.42
C THR A 55 3.10 -18.25 1.07
N ALA A 56 3.30 -18.19 2.39
CA ALA A 56 4.08 -19.19 3.12
C ALA A 56 3.47 -20.60 3.01
N PHE A 57 2.15 -20.73 3.20
CA PHE A 57 1.47 -22.01 3.01
C PHE A 57 1.51 -22.50 1.56
N ALA A 58 1.31 -21.61 0.58
CA ALA A 58 1.43 -21.95 -0.84
C ALA A 58 2.85 -22.47 -1.16
N PHE A 59 3.89 -21.90 -0.55
CA PHE A 59 5.26 -22.36 -0.71
C PHE A 59 5.47 -23.76 -0.12
N LEU A 60 4.90 -24.06 1.05
CA LEU A 60 4.97 -25.41 1.63
C LEU A 60 4.27 -26.45 0.74
N VAL A 61 3.09 -26.12 0.20
CA VAL A 61 2.38 -26.98 -0.76
C VAL A 61 3.22 -27.20 -2.01
N LEU A 62 3.91 -26.16 -2.51
CA LEU A 62 4.78 -26.27 -3.67
C LEU A 62 5.97 -27.20 -3.40
N ILE A 63 6.59 -27.15 -2.22
CA ILE A 63 7.64 -28.10 -1.82
C ILE A 63 7.09 -29.54 -1.84
N ALA A 64 5.92 -29.75 -1.23
CA ALA A 64 5.29 -31.08 -1.19
C ALA A 64 4.96 -31.61 -2.61
N LEU A 65 4.47 -30.74 -3.50
CA LEU A 65 4.21 -31.07 -4.90
C LEU A 65 5.48 -31.43 -5.67
N VAL A 66 6.57 -30.68 -5.47
CA VAL A 66 7.87 -30.97 -6.10
C VAL A 66 8.39 -32.33 -5.65
N LEU A 67 8.33 -32.63 -4.35
CA LEU A 67 8.73 -33.94 -3.81
C LEU A 67 7.84 -35.07 -4.33
N ALA A 68 6.52 -34.88 -4.34
CA ALA A 68 5.58 -35.87 -4.85
C ALA A 68 5.79 -36.15 -6.35
N ALA A 69 6.00 -35.09 -7.14
CA ALA A 69 6.31 -35.22 -8.57
C ALA A 69 7.63 -35.95 -8.80
N PHE A 70 8.66 -35.65 -8.01
CA PHE A 70 9.95 -36.35 -8.08
C PHE A 70 9.80 -37.83 -7.76
N LEU A 71 9.16 -38.17 -6.63
CA LEU A 71 8.94 -39.57 -6.24
C LEU A 71 8.13 -40.33 -7.30
N ALA A 72 7.05 -39.75 -7.81
CA ALA A 72 6.24 -40.38 -8.85
C ALA A 72 7.03 -40.61 -10.15
N LEU A 73 7.88 -39.66 -10.58
CA LEU A 73 8.69 -39.83 -11.78
C LEU A 73 9.82 -40.85 -11.60
N THR A 74 10.36 -41.00 -10.38
CA THR A 74 11.42 -41.98 -10.10
C THR A 74 10.95 -43.43 -10.24
N GLU A 75 9.64 -43.70 -10.19
CA GLU A 75 9.11 -45.06 -10.45
C GLU A 75 9.24 -45.47 -11.92
N ILE A 76 9.26 -44.50 -12.84
CA ILE A 76 9.27 -44.74 -14.29
C ILE A 76 10.64 -44.41 -14.90
N TRP A 77 11.33 -43.40 -14.39
CA TRP A 77 12.61 -42.89 -14.91
C TRP A 77 13.75 -43.04 -13.90
N ALA A 78 14.99 -43.03 -14.40
CA ALA A 78 16.17 -42.97 -13.54
C ALA A 78 16.15 -41.69 -12.67
N PRO A 79 16.65 -41.74 -11.41
CA PRO A 79 16.53 -40.63 -10.47
C PRO A 79 17.12 -39.31 -10.95
N TRP A 80 18.24 -39.36 -11.68
CA TRP A 80 18.88 -38.16 -12.21
C TRP A 80 18.02 -37.45 -13.28
N LEU A 81 17.30 -38.21 -14.12
CA LEU A 81 16.45 -37.66 -15.16
C LEU A 81 15.16 -37.09 -14.57
N ALA A 82 14.58 -37.80 -13.61
CA ALA A 82 13.43 -37.31 -12.84
C ALA A 82 13.72 -35.97 -12.17
N ALA A 83 14.88 -35.85 -11.51
CA ALA A 83 15.31 -34.62 -10.85
C ALA A 83 15.42 -33.45 -11.85
N LEU A 84 16.05 -33.67 -13.02
CA LEU A 84 16.20 -32.65 -14.05
C LEU A 84 14.86 -32.17 -14.61
N VAL A 85 13.91 -33.08 -14.84
CA VAL A 85 12.60 -32.71 -15.40
C VAL A 85 11.74 -31.96 -14.38
N VAL A 86 11.72 -32.40 -13.12
CA VAL A 86 10.98 -31.68 -12.07
C VAL A 86 11.62 -30.31 -11.80
N ALA A 87 12.95 -30.23 -11.73
CA ALA A 87 13.66 -28.97 -11.58
C ALA A 87 13.42 -28.02 -12.77
N GLY A 88 13.51 -28.54 -14.00
CA GLY A 88 13.26 -27.78 -15.22
C GLY A 88 11.82 -27.26 -15.30
N GLY A 89 10.84 -28.09 -14.99
CA GLY A 89 9.42 -27.69 -14.93
C GLY A 89 9.18 -26.62 -13.87
N THR A 90 9.71 -26.81 -12.67
CA THR A 90 9.57 -25.83 -11.57
C THR A 90 10.26 -24.51 -11.91
N ALA A 91 11.45 -24.54 -12.51
CA ALA A 91 12.17 -23.36 -12.97
C ALA A 91 11.41 -22.61 -14.08
N PHE A 92 10.76 -23.33 -15.00
CA PHE A 92 9.92 -22.73 -16.03
C PHE A 92 8.74 -21.96 -15.41
N PHE A 93 8.01 -22.56 -14.47
CA PHE A 93 6.94 -21.87 -13.77
C PHE A 93 7.45 -20.67 -12.96
N ALA A 94 8.57 -20.82 -12.26
CA ALA A 94 9.20 -19.72 -11.52
C ALA A 94 9.55 -18.54 -12.44
N LEU A 95 10.07 -18.81 -13.64
CA LEU A 95 10.37 -17.79 -14.65
C LEU A 95 9.11 -17.10 -15.16
N VAL A 96 8.06 -17.85 -15.50
CA VAL A 96 6.78 -17.29 -15.97
C VAL A 96 6.14 -16.40 -14.90
N PHE A 97 5.98 -16.89 -13.67
CA PHE A 97 5.40 -16.10 -12.58
C PHE A 97 6.30 -14.93 -12.18
N GLY A 98 7.62 -15.10 -12.22
CA GLY A 98 8.59 -14.04 -11.98
C GLY A 98 8.47 -12.89 -12.99
N ILE A 99 8.35 -13.19 -14.28
CA ILE A 99 8.13 -12.19 -15.33
C ILE A 99 6.78 -11.48 -15.12
N ILE A 100 5.69 -12.23 -14.89
CA ILE A 100 4.36 -11.63 -14.65
C ILE A 100 4.42 -10.68 -13.44
N GLY A 101 5.05 -11.11 -12.35
CA GLY A 101 5.25 -10.30 -11.16
C GLY A 101 6.05 -9.04 -11.45
N ALA A 102 7.21 -9.18 -12.11
CA ALA A 102 8.07 -8.06 -12.48
C ALA A 102 7.36 -7.04 -13.39
N VAL A 103 6.59 -7.52 -14.38
CA VAL A 103 5.80 -6.66 -15.27
C VAL A 103 4.71 -5.93 -14.49
N LYS A 104 3.97 -6.62 -13.61
CA LYS A 104 2.93 -5.98 -12.79
C LYS A 104 3.53 -4.94 -11.85
N VAL A 105 4.65 -5.23 -11.19
CA VAL A 105 5.33 -4.26 -10.33
C VAL A 105 5.77 -3.06 -11.16
N ASN A 106 6.48 -3.26 -12.28
CA ASN A 106 6.96 -2.15 -13.12
C ASN A 106 5.83 -1.27 -13.65
N LYS A 107 4.67 -1.84 -14.04
CA LYS A 107 3.50 -1.06 -14.49
C LYS A 107 2.88 -0.20 -13.39
N ASN A 108 3.03 -0.59 -12.12
CA ASN A 108 2.43 0.10 -10.98
C ASN A 108 3.45 0.88 -10.13
N LYS A 109 4.70 1.04 -10.61
CA LYS A 109 5.76 1.79 -9.91
C LYS A 109 5.48 3.30 -9.82
N ASN A 110 4.62 3.84 -10.67
CA ASN A 110 4.23 5.24 -10.60
C ASN A 110 3.25 5.46 -9.44
N LEU A 111 3.80 5.45 -8.22
CA LEU A 111 3.10 5.82 -6.97
C LEU A 111 2.89 7.33 -6.86
N MET A 112 3.28 8.10 -7.88
CA MET A 112 3.07 9.53 -7.90
C MET A 112 1.55 9.77 -7.91
N PRO A 113 1.01 10.51 -6.93
CA PRO A 113 -0.43 10.70 -6.79
C PRO A 113 -0.90 11.67 -7.88
N GLU A 114 -1.01 11.19 -9.12
CA GLU A 114 -1.36 11.99 -10.29
C GLU A 114 -2.69 12.71 -10.10
N LYS A 115 -3.66 12.07 -9.43
CA LYS A 115 -4.93 12.71 -9.07
C LYS A 115 -4.75 13.90 -8.12
N ALA A 116 -3.89 13.78 -7.12
CA ALA A 116 -3.62 14.88 -6.19
C ALA A 116 -2.89 16.03 -6.91
N ILE A 117 -1.90 15.70 -7.74
CA ILE A 117 -1.15 16.68 -8.54
C ILE A 117 -2.07 17.37 -9.55
N ASN A 118 -2.96 16.63 -10.23
CA ASN A 118 -3.90 17.17 -11.22
C ASN A 118 -4.96 18.05 -10.56
N ASN A 119 -5.48 17.67 -9.39
CA ASN A 119 -6.40 18.51 -8.63
C ASN A 119 -5.72 19.83 -8.24
N VAL A 120 -4.50 19.78 -7.69
CA VAL A 120 -3.76 21.01 -7.35
C VAL A 120 -3.54 21.87 -8.60
N LYS A 121 -3.07 21.30 -9.73
CA LYS A 121 -2.93 22.03 -11.01
C LYS A 121 -4.21 22.71 -11.47
N ALA A 122 -5.36 22.05 -11.33
CA ALA A 122 -6.66 22.62 -11.70
C ALA A 122 -7.06 23.83 -10.83
N TYR A 123 -6.59 23.89 -9.57
CA TYR A 123 -6.82 25.02 -8.67
C TYR A 123 -5.89 26.21 -8.91
N ILE A 124 -4.64 26.00 -9.32
CA ILE A 124 -3.66 27.07 -9.60
C ILE A 124 -3.71 27.59 -11.05
N GLY A 125 -4.29 26.82 -11.96
CA GLY A 125 -4.45 27.19 -13.37
C GLY A 125 -5.71 28.00 -13.70
N LYS A 126 -6.46 28.43 -12.68
CA LYS A 126 -7.65 29.28 -12.78
C LYS A 126 -7.40 30.59 -12.04
#